data_AF-A0A960QCY5-F1
#
_entry.id   AF-A0A960QCY5-F1
#
_cell.length_a   1.000
_cell.length_b   1.000
_cell.length_c   1.000
_cell.angle_alpha   90.00
_cell.angle_beta   90.00
_cell.angle_gamma   90.00
#
_symmetry.space_group_name_H-M   'P 1'
#
loop_
_entity.id
_entity.type
_entity.pdbx_description
1 polymer ?
#
loop_
_entity_poly.entity_id
_entity_poly.type
_entity_poly.pdbx_seq_one_letter_code
_entity_poly.pdbx_strand_id
1 'polypeptide(L)'
;MKPTLAVTALLSLLLPASLGALTYQGGSNQFAGGFQPTAPYGGFGGGNCVATHTPVVFLHGNGDEAKNFDLPTSTGAASVYDAFRAAGYNDCELFGLNWLSSTERSLPQDNYHQPSKAQLISDFLWDVKAYTGSSQVDVVSHSLGVTMALFAIEDAGMWSSVRRFIGIAGGMRGLPSCWWVGYANAAYPTCGSQNYFNSDIFGLYPHSWSTWNPRMGDGGFRDYPAGKSTSFYTIGADIHDEVLCGTASSVSGCGTSARFDSRSNVKSQLDVGYGTTATGLDYDLADWSYFNLLGGDSDGVGHYRAKNNTGKLQINMLTTSCTGTGCCSGYGDVCGN
;
A
#
# COMPACT_ATOMS: atom_id res chain seq x y z
N MET A 1 -20.81 -53.54 42.37
CA MET A 1 -20.67 -52.88 41.05
C MET A 1 -20.39 -51.40 41.28
N LYS A 2 -19.18 -50.94 41.00
CA LYS A 2 -18.81 -49.51 40.99
C LYS A 2 -18.30 -49.22 39.57
N PRO A 3 -18.83 -48.22 38.84
CA PRO A 3 -18.29 -47.89 37.53
C PRO A 3 -17.05 -47.01 37.72
N THR A 4 -15.96 -47.40 37.06
CA THR A 4 -14.72 -46.64 36.97
C THR A 4 -14.90 -45.59 35.87
N LEU A 5 -14.87 -44.31 36.23
CA LEU A 5 -14.87 -43.21 35.26
C LEU A 5 -13.46 -43.08 34.68
N ALA A 6 -13.29 -43.43 33.41
CA ALA A 6 -12.07 -43.12 32.67
C ALA A 6 -12.17 -41.67 32.16
N VAL A 7 -11.40 -40.77 32.76
CA VAL A 7 -11.22 -39.39 32.26
C VAL A 7 -10.14 -39.43 31.20
N THR A 8 -10.54 -39.35 29.93
CA THR A 8 -9.62 -39.16 28.80
C THR A 8 -9.29 -37.67 28.73
N ALA A 9 -8.10 -37.28 29.22
CA ALA A 9 -7.59 -35.94 29.01
C ALA A 9 -7.08 -35.83 27.56
N LEU A 10 -7.82 -35.13 26.69
CA LEU A 10 -7.26 -34.61 25.44
C LEU A 10 -6.29 -33.49 25.81
N LEU A 11 -5.00 -33.80 25.82
CA LEU A 11 -3.94 -32.79 25.88
C LEU A 11 -3.71 -32.30 24.44
N SER A 12 -4.50 -31.31 23.99
CA SER A 12 -4.16 -30.55 22.80
C SER A 12 -2.92 -29.71 23.10
N LEU A 13 -1.76 -30.15 22.61
CA LEU A 13 -0.58 -29.29 22.52
C LEU A 13 -0.89 -28.13 21.58
N LEU A 14 -1.36 -27.01 22.14
CA LEU A 14 -1.20 -25.70 21.51
C LEU A 14 0.30 -25.37 21.58
N LEU A 15 1.05 -25.73 20.55
CA LEU A 15 2.33 -25.08 20.28
C LEU A 15 2.03 -23.57 20.25
N PRO A 16 2.72 -22.74 21.05
CA PRO A 16 2.58 -21.30 20.88
C PRO A 16 3.00 -21.02 19.45
N ALA A 17 2.09 -20.52 18.61
CA ALA A 17 2.46 -19.89 17.37
C ALA A 17 3.56 -18.89 17.74
N SER A 18 4.74 -19.00 17.11
CA SER A 18 5.80 -18.02 17.35
C SER A 18 5.17 -16.65 17.10
N LEU A 19 5.09 -15.81 18.13
CA LEU A 19 4.66 -14.42 17.98
C LEU A 19 5.47 -13.84 16.83
N GLY A 20 4.79 -13.32 15.80
CA GLY A 20 5.46 -12.70 14.67
C GLY A 20 6.36 -11.55 15.14
N ALA A 21 7.42 -11.26 14.38
CA ALA A 21 8.32 -10.15 14.70
C ALA A 21 7.61 -8.78 14.62
N LEU A 22 6.52 -8.68 13.84
CA LEU A 22 5.68 -7.48 13.77
C LEU A 22 4.44 -7.63 14.65
N THR A 23 4.12 -6.56 15.38
CA THR A 23 2.83 -6.37 16.03
C THR A 23 2.32 -4.94 15.83
N TYR A 24 1.04 -4.79 15.51
CA TYR A 24 0.39 -3.47 15.37
C TYR A 24 0.49 -2.60 16.63
N GLN A 25 0.44 -3.21 17.82
CA GLN A 25 0.57 -2.52 19.11
C GLN A 25 2.02 -2.17 19.46
N GLY A 26 2.98 -2.61 18.66
CA GLY A 26 4.40 -2.33 18.84
C GLY A 26 4.79 -0.89 18.50
N GLY A 27 6.05 -0.57 18.79
CA GLY A 27 6.67 0.69 18.41
C GLY A 27 6.87 0.82 16.89
N SER A 28 7.28 2.01 16.46
CA SER A 28 7.58 2.30 15.04
C SER A 28 8.75 1.51 14.47
N ASN A 29 9.65 1.02 15.32
CA ASN A 29 10.83 0.27 14.91
C ASN A 29 10.77 -1.16 15.46
N GLN A 30 10.61 -2.12 14.56
CA GLN A 30 10.46 -3.55 14.85
C GLN A 30 11.38 -4.40 13.94
N PHE A 31 12.57 -3.89 13.61
CA PHE A 31 13.58 -4.69 12.93
C PHE A 31 14.21 -5.72 13.90
N ALA A 32 14.50 -6.91 13.40
CA ALA A 32 15.08 -8.01 14.17
C ALA A 32 16.05 -8.84 13.33
N GLY A 33 16.62 -9.91 13.92
CA GLY A 33 17.42 -10.90 13.19
C GLY A 33 18.68 -10.34 12.51
N GLY A 34 19.25 -9.25 13.03
CA GLY A 34 20.43 -8.60 12.46
C GLY A 34 20.15 -7.73 11.23
N PHE A 35 18.89 -7.58 10.80
CA PHE A 35 18.54 -6.63 9.75
C PHE A 35 18.67 -5.20 10.29
N GLN A 36 19.58 -4.41 9.69
CA GLN A 36 19.90 -3.03 10.11
C GLN A 36 19.87 -2.10 8.89
N PRO A 37 18.68 -1.81 8.34
CA PRO A 37 18.55 -0.99 7.13
C PRO A 37 18.76 0.50 7.41
N THR A 38 18.94 1.26 6.35
CA THR A 38 18.85 2.73 6.38
C THR A 38 17.38 3.15 6.48
N ALA A 39 16.84 3.12 7.71
CA ALA A 39 15.43 3.38 7.99
C ALA A 39 15.26 4.34 9.19
N PRO A 40 15.50 5.65 9.01
CA PRO A 40 15.59 6.61 10.12
C PRO A 40 14.28 6.79 10.90
N TYR A 41 13.14 6.41 10.34
CA TYR A 41 11.82 6.53 10.98
C TYR A 41 11.21 5.18 11.40
N GLY A 42 11.99 4.10 11.30
CA GLY A 42 11.58 2.75 11.66
C GLY A 42 10.98 1.95 10.50
N GLY A 43 10.30 0.87 10.85
CA GLY A 43 9.86 -0.18 9.96
C GLY A 43 9.86 -1.53 10.68
N PHE A 44 9.74 -2.62 9.91
CA PHE A 44 9.82 -3.98 10.43
C PHE A 44 10.53 -4.91 9.45
N GLY A 45 10.98 -6.06 9.96
CA GLY A 45 11.54 -7.14 9.16
C GLY A 45 12.83 -7.72 9.73
N GLY A 46 13.19 -8.89 9.23
CA GLY A 46 14.31 -9.69 9.75
C GLY A 46 13.92 -10.55 10.94
N GLY A 47 14.61 -11.67 11.10
CA GLY A 47 14.34 -12.65 12.16
C GLY A 47 15.41 -13.74 12.21
N ASN A 48 15.25 -14.72 13.10
CA ASN A 48 16.10 -15.91 13.11
C ASN A 48 15.55 -16.96 12.13
N CYS A 49 15.68 -16.69 10.84
CA CYS A 49 15.07 -17.45 9.75
C CYS A 49 15.93 -17.34 8.47
N VAL A 50 15.51 -18.06 7.43
CA VAL A 50 16.12 -17.99 6.10
C VAL A 50 15.03 -17.68 5.08
N ALA A 51 15.32 -16.76 4.16
CA ALA A 51 14.41 -16.43 3.06
C ALA A 51 14.39 -17.57 2.03
N THR A 52 13.20 -18.00 1.66
CA THR A 52 12.88 -19.04 0.67
C THR A 52 11.89 -18.55 -0.39
N HIS A 53 11.01 -17.62 -0.02
CA HIS A 53 10.18 -16.83 -0.92
C HIS A 53 10.91 -15.56 -1.37
N THR A 54 10.41 -14.96 -2.46
CA THR A 54 10.79 -13.58 -2.81
C THR A 54 10.37 -12.64 -1.65
N PRO A 55 11.28 -11.82 -1.10
CA PRO A 55 10.97 -10.92 0.00
C PRO A 55 9.91 -9.90 -0.39
N VAL A 56 8.92 -9.69 0.48
CA VAL A 56 7.87 -8.70 0.34
C VAL A 56 8.27 -7.44 1.09
N VAL A 57 8.19 -6.30 0.41
CA VAL A 57 8.41 -4.98 1.00
C VAL A 57 7.11 -4.18 0.98
N PHE A 58 6.59 -3.85 2.15
CA PHE A 58 5.43 -2.98 2.33
C PHE A 58 5.83 -1.51 2.44
N LEU A 59 5.16 -0.66 1.65
CA LEU A 59 5.30 0.79 1.65
C LEU A 59 3.95 1.44 1.95
N HIS A 60 3.85 2.06 3.13
CA HIS A 60 2.61 2.63 3.65
C HIS A 60 2.17 3.91 2.92
N GLY A 61 0.92 4.31 3.16
CA GLY A 61 0.28 5.50 2.62
C GLY A 61 0.64 6.82 3.31
N ASN A 62 -0.02 7.90 2.89
CA ASN A 62 0.11 9.20 3.55
C ASN A 62 -0.52 9.15 4.95
N GLY A 63 0.12 9.75 5.95
CA GLY A 63 -0.35 9.71 7.34
C GLY A 63 -0.33 8.31 7.99
N ASP A 64 0.23 7.31 7.31
CA ASP A 64 0.19 5.90 7.69
C ASP A 64 1.58 5.41 8.12
N GLU A 65 1.68 4.16 8.59
CA GLU A 65 2.90 3.57 9.13
C GLU A 65 3.07 2.09 8.72
N ALA A 66 4.32 1.62 8.58
CA ALA A 66 4.65 0.26 8.16
C ALA A 66 4.02 -0.83 9.05
N LYS A 67 3.92 -0.60 10.37
CA LYS A 67 3.32 -1.57 11.30
C LYS A 67 1.83 -1.81 11.03
N ASN A 68 1.16 -0.94 10.29
CA ASN A 68 -0.24 -1.12 9.90
C ASN A 68 -0.40 -2.22 8.83
N PHE A 69 0.69 -2.85 8.38
CA PHE A 69 0.61 -4.15 7.70
C PHE A 69 0.03 -5.25 8.61
N ASP A 70 0.14 -5.10 9.94
CA ASP A 70 -0.48 -5.96 10.95
C ASP A 70 -1.78 -5.37 11.54
N LEU A 71 -2.35 -4.32 10.93
CA LEU A 71 -3.60 -3.74 11.44
C LEU A 71 -4.74 -4.78 11.40
N PRO A 72 -5.49 -4.99 12.50
CA PRO A 72 -6.65 -5.88 12.51
C PRO A 72 -7.68 -5.48 11.45
N THR A 73 -8.23 -6.47 10.76
CA THR A 73 -9.22 -6.25 9.71
C THR A 73 -10.59 -5.89 10.29
N SER A 74 -11.42 -5.15 9.54
CA SER A 74 -12.79 -4.86 9.97
C SER A 74 -13.73 -6.07 9.88
N THR A 75 -13.31 -7.14 9.19
CA THR A 75 -14.08 -8.38 9.01
C THR A 75 -13.78 -9.44 10.06
N GLY A 76 -12.79 -9.21 10.94
CA GLY A 76 -12.30 -10.20 11.90
C GLY A 76 -11.40 -11.29 11.29
N ALA A 77 -11.06 -11.19 10.00
CA ALA A 77 -10.02 -11.99 9.37
C ALA A 77 -8.63 -11.61 9.90
N ALA A 78 -7.63 -12.47 9.65
CA ALA A 78 -6.23 -12.19 9.94
C ALA A 78 -5.77 -10.88 9.29
N SER A 79 -4.88 -10.14 9.96
CA SER A 79 -4.21 -8.98 9.39
C SER A 79 -3.47 -9.39 8.10
N VAL A 80 -3.02 -8.42 7.30
CA VAL A 80 -2.27 -8.73 6.08
C VAL A 80 -0.98 -9.50 6.43
N TYR A 81 -0.24 -9.02 7.42
CA TYR A 81 0.97 -9.67 7.91
C TYR A 81 0.69 -11.11 8.40
N ASP A 82 -0.31 -11.31 9.25
CA ASP A 82 -0.69 -12.64 9.74
C ASP A 82 -1.17 -13.57 8.62
N ALA A 83 -1.86 -13.03 7.61
CA ALA A 83 -2.26 -13.80 6.44
C ALA A 83 -1.05 -14.29 5.64
N PHE A 84 -0.02 -13.46 5.46
CA PHE A 84 1.24 -13.87 4.81
C PHE A 84 1.96 -14.95 5.63
N ARG A 85 2.04 -14.78 6.95
CA ARG A 85 2.60 -15.79 7.87
C ARG A 85 1.85 -17.12 7.77
N ALA A 86 0.53 -17.08 7.75
CA ALA A 86 -0.32 -18.26 7.57
C ALA A 86 -0.14 -18.92 6.19
N ALA A 87 0.26 -18.15 5.17
CA ALA A 87 0.62 -18.64 3.84
C ALA A 87 2.07 -19.19 3.75
N GLY A 88 2.79 -19.26 4.86
CA GLY A 88 4.14 -19.85 4.93
C GLY A 88 5.29 -18.86 4.82
N TYR A 89 5.02 -17.55 4.78
CA TYR A 89 6.08 -16.55 4.86
C TYR A 89 6.67 -16.49 6.27
N ASN A 90 7.96 -16.19 6.36
CA ASN A 90 8.65 -15.90 7.62
C ASN A 90 9.14 -14.44 7.69
N ASP A 91 9.68 -14.02 8.84
CA ASP A 91 10.06 -12.61 9.08
C ASP A 91 11.30 -12.16 8.29
N CYS A 92 12.05 -13.11 7.74
CA CYS A 92 13.15 -12.84 6.81
C CYS A 92 12.64 -12.66 5.38
N GLU A 93 11.32 -12.70 5.17
CA GLU A 93 10.65 -12.54 3.87
C GLU A 93 9.59 -11.42 3.90
N LEU A 94 9.33 -10.80 5.05
CA LEU A 94 8.34 -9.73 5.22
C LEU A 94 9.02 -8.50 5.82
N PHE A 95 8.97 -7.40 5.09
CA PHE A 95 9.63 -6.15 5.45
C PHE A 95 8.70 -4.97 5.22
N GLY A 96 8.94 -3.88 5.93
CA GLY A 96 8.27 -2.61 5.67
C GLY A 96 9.07 -1.43 6.19
N LEU A 97 8.93 -0.29 5.50
CA LEU A 97 9.69 0.93 5.79
C LEU A 97 8.74 2.07 6.19
N ASN A 98 9.09 2.77 7.28
CA ASN A 98 8.55 4.11 7.54
C ASN A 98 9.39 5.13 6.78
N TRP A 99 8.86 5.62 5.66
CA TRP A 99 9.54 6.62 4.81
C TRP A 99 9.10 8.06 5.15
N LEU A 100 8.05 8.20 5.96
CA LEU A 100 7.63 9.45 6.61
C LEU A 100 8.02 9.43 8.09
N SER A 101 8.52 10.55 8.60
CA SER A 101 8.72 10.79 10.04
C SER A 101 7.40 10.85 10.80
N SER A 102 7.43 10.76 12.13
CA SER A 102 6.21 10.90 12.95
C SER A 102 5.51 12.26 12.74
N THR A 103 6.27 13.34 12.58
CA THR A 103 5.72 14.67 12.29
C THR A 103 5.04 14.71 10.92
N GLU A 104 5.68 14.17 9.89
CA GLU A 104 5.09 14.09 8.55
C GLU A 104 3.82 13.23 8.56
N ARG A 105 3.81 12.10 9.27
CA ARG A 105 2.60 11.28 9.43
C ARG A 105 1.45 12.03 10.11
N SER A 106 1.75 12.94 11.02
CA SER A 106 0.72 13.79 11.66
C SER A 106 0.22 14.95 10.80
N LEU A 107 0.89 15.24 9.67
CA LEU A 107 0.58 16.36 8.77
C LEU A 107 0.53 15.86 7.30
N PRO A 108 -0.43 14.99 6.95
CA PRO A 108 -0.51 14.40 5.62
C PRO A 108 -0.59 15.43 4.48
N GLN A 109 -1.18 16.60 4.73
CA GLN A 109 -1.25 17.69 3.75
C GLN A 109 0.11 18.24 3.32
N ASP A 110 1.14 18.08 4.15
CA ASP A 110 2.50 18.57 3.90
C ASP A 110 3.36 17.57 3.10
N ASN A 111 2.86 16.35 2.87
CA ASN A 111 3.63 15.27 2.29
C ASN A 111 3.46 15.21 0.76
N TYR A 112 4.56 15.40 0.04
CA TYR A 112 4.64 15.34 -1.42
C TYR A 112 5.88 14.54 -1.86
N HIS A 113 6.00 14.29 -3.16
CA HIS A 113 7.09 13.49 -3.71
C HIS A 113 8.38 14.29 -3.75
N GLN A 114 9.45 13.70 -3.23
CA GLN A 114 10.77 14.32 -3.11
C GLN A 114 11.86 13.26 -3.31
N PRO A 115 13.01 13.63 -3.91
CA PRO A 115 14.13 12.69 -4.13
C PRO A 115 14.61 12.04 -2.83
N SER A 116 14.63 12.76 -1.71
CA SER A 116 15.05 12.20 -0.41
C SER A 116 14.14 11.06 0.07
N LYS A 117 12.84 11.11 -0.23
CA LYS A 117 11.89 10.04 0.11
C LYS A 117 12.04 8.85 -0.82
N ALA A 118 12.24 9.12 -2.12
CA ALA A 118 12.55 8.10 -3.11
C ALA A 118 13.83 7.33 -2.75
N GLN A 119 14.88 8.04 -2.32
CA GLN A 119 16.14 7.46 -1.91
C GLN A 119 16.00 6.52 -0.70
N LEU A 120 15.28 6.93 0.35
CA LEU A 120 15.02 6.06 1.51
C LEU A 120 14.36 4.74 1.09
N ILE A 121 13.44 4.79 0.14
CA ILE A 121 12.78 3.60 -0.38
C ILE A 121 13.75 2.74 -1.18
N SER A 122 14.48 3.31 -2.14
CA SER A 122 15.44 2.55 -2.95
C SER A 122 16.53 1.90 -2.11
N ASP A 123 17.06 2.61 -1.12
CA ASP A 123 18.08 2.11 -0.19
C ASP A 123 17.52 0.94 0.62
N PHE A 124 16.29 1.05 1.12
CA PHE A 124 15.64 -0.05 1.83
C PHE A 124 15.41 -1.29 0.95
N LEU A 125 15.04 -1.12 -0.32
CA LEU A 125 14.92 -2.25 -1.25
C LEU A 125 16.29 -2.94 -1.46
N TRP A 126 17.38 -2.18 -1.53
CA TRP A 126 18.74 -2.73 -1.58
C TRP A 126 19.12 -3.46 -0.30
N ASP A 127 18.83 -2.88 0.86
CA ASP A 127 19.10 -3.48 2.17
C ASP A 127 18.37 -4.81 2.35
N VAL A 128 17.10 -4.90 1.95
CA VAL A 128 16.32 -6.15 1.98
C VAL A 128 16.94 -7.22 1.08
N LYS A 129 17.35 -6.86 -0.14
CA LYS A 129 18.04 -7.80 -1.04
C LYS A 129 19.37 -8.28 -0.47
N ALA A 130 20.15 -7.37 0.11
CA ALA A 130 21.43 -7.68 0.72
C ALA A 130 21.26 -8.61 1.93
N TYR A 131 20.28 -8.34 2.80
CA TYR A 131 19.98 -9.14 3.98
C TYR A 131 19.49 -10.54 3.64
N THR A 132 18.60 -10.66 2.64
CA THR A 132 17.98 -11.94 2.26
C THR A 132 18.78 -12.75 1.25
N GLY A 133 19.77 -12.14 0.59
CA GLY A 133 20.47 -12.71 -0.56
C GLY A 133 19.64 -12.82 -1.83
N SER A 134 18.42 -12.25 -1.86
CA SER A 134 17.53 -12.32 -3.01
C SER A 134 17.90 -11.33 -4.11
N SER A 135 17.81 -11.77 -5.37
CA SER A 135 18.08 -10.91 -6.54
C SER A 135 16.93 -9.94 -6.84
N GLN A 136 15.72 -10.25 -6.39
CA GLN A 136 14.53 -9.43 -6.56
C GLN A 136 13.69 -9.37 -5.27
N VAL A 137 12.81 -8.38 -5.18
CA VAL A 137 11.78 -8.21 -4.16
C VAL A 137 10.40 -8.12 -4.81
N ASP A 138 9.36 -8.39 -4.04
CA ASP A 138 7.99 -7.98 -4.35
C ASP A 138 7.65 -6.73 -3.55
N VAL A 139 7.00 -5.77 -4.20
CA VAL A 139 6.59 -4.52 -3.56
C VAL A 139 5.07 -4.51 -3.40
N VAL A 140 4.62 -4.30 -2.17
CA VAL A 140 3.22 -4.02 -1.84
C VAL A 140 3.16 -2.58 -1.35
N SER A 141 2.39 -1.74 -2.02
CA SER A 141 2.33 -0.31 -1.73
C SER A 141 0.88 0.15 -1.61
N HIS A 142 0.63 1.10 -0.73
CA HIS A 142 -0.71 1.64 -0.48
C HIS A 142 -0.74 3.16 -0.60
N SER A 143 -1.83 3.71 -1.14
CA SER A 143 -2.10 5.15 -1.20
C SER A 143 -0.94 5.94 -1.84
N LEU A 144 -0.49 7.04 -1.22
CA LEU A 144 0.70 7.81 -1.62
C LEU A 144 1.97 6.95 -1.73
N GLY A 145 2.06 5.86 -0.96
CA GLY A 145 3.15 4.89 -1.06
C GLY A 145 3.24 4.24 -2.44
N VAL A 146 2.14 4.13 -3.19
CA VAL A 146 2.15 3.58 -4.57
C VAL A 146 2.95 4.48 -5.50
N THR A 147 2.61 5.77 -5.56
CA THR A 147 3.27 6.73 -6.46
C THR A 147 4.68 7.03 -6.00
N MET A 148 4.94 7.05 -4.68
CA MET A 148 6.30 7.18 -4.15
C MET A 148 7.17 5.95 -4.48
N ALA A 149 6.64 4.73 -4.36
CA ALA A 149 7.36 3.51 -4.73
C ALA A 149 7.69 3.47 -6.22
N LEU A 150 6.71 3.80 -7.07
CA LEU A 150 6.91 3.90 -8.53
C LEU A 150 8.00 4.92 -8.86
N PHE A 151 7.97 6.09 -8.20
CA PHE A 151 9.00 7.11 -8.36
C PHE A 151 10.38 6.59 -7.94
N ALA A 152 10.51 6.02 -6.73
CA ALA A 152 11.75 5.48 -6.21
C ALA A 152 12.37 4.40 -7.11
N ILE A 153 11.55 3.47 -7.58
CA ILE A 153 12.01 2.34 -8.42
C ILE A 153 12.46 2.83 -9.79
N GLU A 154 11.72 3.76 -10.41
CA GLU A 154 12.10 4.33 -11.71
C GLU A 154 13.36 5.18 -11.59
N ASP A 155 13.43 6.07 -10.60
CA ASP A 155 14.56 6.99 -10.38
C ASP A 155 15.86 6.24 -10.12
N ALA A 156 15.82 5.19 -9.30
CA ALA A 156 16.97 4.35 -9.02
C ALA A 156 17.27 3.30 -10.12
N GLY A 157 16.48 3.23 -11.20
CA GLY A 157 16.65 2.24 -12.27
C GLY A 157 16.46 0.79 -11.81
N MET A 158 15.65 0.56 -10.77
CA MET A 158 15.58 -0.71 -10.02
C MET A 158 14.51 -1.69 -10.52
N TRP A 159 13.88 -1.45 -11.67
CA TRP A 159 12.83 -2.34 -12.18
C TRP A 159 13.26 -3.81 -12.34
N SER A 160 14.52 -4.05 -12.71
CA SER A 160 15.07 -5.43 -12.77
C SER A 160 15.13 -6.12 -11.41
N SER A 161 15.13 -5.36 -10.32
CA SER A 161 15.11 -5.84 -8.94
C SER A 161 13.70 -6.04 -8.39
N VAL A 162 12.64 -5.72 -9.14
CA VAL A 162 11.25 -5.86 -8.69
C VAL A 162 10.55 -6.95 -9.51
N ARG A 163 10.18 -8.04 -8.84
CA ARG A 163 9.52 -9.20 -9.46
C ARG A 163 8.03 -8.92 -9.67
N ARG A 164 7.33 -8.51 -8.61
CA ARG A 164 5.91 -8.14 -8.63
C ARG A 164 5.70 -6.82 -7.90
N PHE A 165 4.79 -6.01 -8.42
CA PHE A 165 4.38 -4.74 -7.83
C PHE A 165 2.86 -4.75 -7.64
N ILE A 166 2.40 -4.61 -6.39
CA ILE A 166 0.99 -4.43 -6.04
C ILE A 166 0.79 -2.98 -5.61
N GLY A 167 0.00 -2.23 -6.36
CA GLY A 167 -0.45 -0.89 -6.00
C GLY A 167 -1.88 -0.91 -5.46
N ILE A 168 -2.06 -0.51 -4.20
CA ILE A 168 -3.37 -0.50 -3.53
C ILE A 168 -3.83 0.94 -3.33
N ALA A 169 -4.98 1.31 -3.91
CA ALA A 169 -5.56 2.66 -3.77
C ALA A 169 -4.59 3.82 -4.12
N GLY A 170 -3.72 3.62 -5.12
CA GLY A 170 -2.71 4.62 -5.51
C GLY A 170 -3.29 5.76 -6.35
N GLY A 171 -2.92 7.02 -6.05
CA GLY A 171 -3.35 8.19 -6.83
C GLY A 171 -2.56 8.39 -8.14
N MET A 172 -2.48 7.39 -9.02
CA MET A 172 -1.62 7.45 -10.22
C MET A 172 -2.10 8.42 -11.30
N ARG A 173 -3.36 8.87 -11.23
CA ARG A 173 -3.90 9.97 -12.06
C ARG A 173 -4.10 11.27 -11.27
N GLY A 174 -3.49 11.37 -10.09
CA GLY A 174 -3.68 12.45 -9.13
C GLY A 174 -4.98 12.32 -8.34
N LEU A 175 -5.19 13.30 -7.44
CA LEU A 175 -6.39 13.40 -6.59
C LEU A 175 -7.31 14.50 -7.10
N PRO A 176 -8.58 14.19 -7.43
CA PRO A 176 -9.56 15.19 -7.82
C PRO A 176 -9.80 16.29 -6.79
N SER A 177 -9.68 16.00 -5.49
CA SER A 177 -9.73 17.03 -4.42
C SER A 177 -8.71 18.15 -4.64
N CYS A 178 -7.55 17.84 -5.22
CA CYS A 178 -6.50 18.82 -5.44
C CYS A 178 -6.88 19.91 -6.47
N TRP A 179 -7.86 19.66 -7.35
CA TRP A 179 -8.42 20.72 -8.22
C TRP A 179 -8.99 21.89 -7.40
N TRP A 180 -9.63 21.59 -6.27
CA TRP A 180 -10.22 22.60 -5.39
C TRP A 180 -9.19 23.27 -4.49
N VAL A 181 -8.23 22.49 -3.99
CA VAL A 181 -7.16 22.98 -3.11
C VAL A 181 -6.21 23.93 -3.86
N GLY A 182 -5.96 23.66 -5.15
CA GLY A 182 -5.10 24.44 -6.02
C GLY A 182 -3.65 23.92 -6.06
N TYR A 183 -3.06 23.95 -7.26
CA TYR A 183 -1.78 23.31 -7.58
C TYR A 183 -0.52 23.94 -6.94
N ALA A 184 -0.67 25.09 -6.30
CA ALA A 184 0.43 25.84 -5.68
C ALA A 184 0.05 26.36 -4.28
N ASN A 185 -0.88 25.67 -3.61
CA ASN A 185 -1.30 26.03 -2.27
C ASN A 185 -0.24 25.60 -1.24
N ALA A 186 0.43 26.58 -0.63
CA ALA A 186 1.51 26.35 0.32
C ALA A 186 1.08 25.64 1.62
N ALA A 187 -0.22 25.67 1.96
CA ALA A 187 -0.74 24.96 3.14
C ALA A 187 -1.07 23.47 2.85
N TYR A 188 -1.07 23.08 1.57
CA TYR A 188 -1.40 21.72 1.13
C TYR A 188 -0.48 21.29 -0.02
N PRO A 189 0.86 21.29 0.18
CA PRO A 189 1.80 20.96 -0.88
C PRO A 189 1.67 19.52 -1.38
N THR A 190 1.00 18.62 -0.65
CA THR A 190 0.56 17.30 -1.16
C THR A 190 -0.25 17.42 -2.46
N CYS A 191 -1.01 18.50 -2.61
CA CYS A 191 -1.79 18.82 -3.80
C CYS A 191 -1.05 19.69 -4.82
N GLY A 192 0.28 19.81 -4.70
CA GLY A 192 1.10 20.54 -5.65
C GLY A 192 1.10 19.91 -7.05
N SER A 193 1.29 20.72 -8.10
CA SER A 193 1.72 20.22 -9.41
C SER A 193 3.22 19.86 -9.39
N GLN A 194 3.80 19.55 -10.56
CA GLN A 194 5.25 19.43 -10.66
C GLN A 194 5.90 20.79 -10.36
N ASN A 195 6.97 20.76 -9.56
CA ASN A 195 7.75 21.94 -9.24
C ASN A 195 8.49 22.43 -10.49
N TYR A 196 8.53 23.75 -10.67
CA TYR A 196 9.12 24.38 -11.86
C TYR A 196 10.65 24.23 -11.93
N PHE A 197 11.33 24.24 -10.78
CA PHE A 197 12.79 24.19 -10.71
C PHE A 197 13.36 22.79 -10.57
N ASN A 198 12.54 21.84 -10.11
CA ASN A 198 12.95 20.45 -9.93
C ASN A 198 11.80 19.51 -10.31
N SER A 199 11.94 18.80 -11.42
CA SER A 199 10.93 17.85 -11.94
C SER A 199 10.65 16.66 -11.02
N ASP A 200 11.52 16.40 -10.05
CA ASP A 200 11.41 15.30 -9.10
C ASP A 200 10.76 15.71 -7.78
N ILE A 201 10.33 16.98 -7.69
CA ILE A 201 9.46 17.48 -6.64
C ILE A 201 8.07 17.72 -7.21
N PHE A 202 7.07 17.00 -6.72
CA PHE A 202 5.70 17.09 -7.23
C PHE A 202 4.67 16.58 -6.22
N GLY A 203 3.47 17.14 -6.25
CA GLY A 203 2.31 16.63 -5.52
C GLY A 203 1.40 15.78 -6.39
N LEU A 204 0.18 15.57 -5.91
CA LEU A 204 -0.87 14.75 -6.51
C LEU A 204 -1.87 15.58 -7.34
N TYR A 205 -1.54 16.82 -7.72
CA TYR A 205 -2.42 17.58 -8.61
C TYR A 205 -2.57 16.86 -9.95
N PRO A 206 -3.80 16.59 -10.44
CA PRO A 206 -3.96 15.89 -11.71
C PRO A 206 -3.40 16.69 -12.89
N HIS A 207 -2.79 16.00 -13.85
CA HIS A 207 -2.22 16.66 -15.04
C HIS A 207 -3.32 17.34 -15.87
N SER A 208 -3.05 18.55 -16.38
CA SER A 208 -3.88 19.19 -17.41
C SER A 208 -3.06 20.07 -18.34
N TRP A 209 -3.70 20.50 -19.43
CA TRP A 209 -3.14 21.47 -20.36
C TRP A 209 -2.72 22.80 -19.70
N SER A 210 -3.41 23.20 -18.63
CA SER A 210 -3.15 24.45 -17.90
C SER A 210 -2.22 24.27 -16.69
N THR A 211 -2.02 23.03 -16.23
CA THR A 211 -1.22 22.75 -15.03
C THR A 211 -0.39 21.50 -15.22
N TRP A 212 0.92 21.70 -15.28
CA TRP A 212 1.88 20.67 -15.64
C TRP A 212 2.20 19.74 -14.46
N ASN A 213 1.72 18.49 -14.53
CA ASN A 213 2.14 17.41 -13.63
C ASN A 213 2.24 16.05 -14.35
N PRO A 214 3.21 15.86 -15.26
CA PRO A 214 3.23 14.74 -16.21
C PRO A 214 3.27 13.37 -15.54
N ARG A 215 3.78 13.27 -14.30
CA ARG A 215 3.77 12.01 -13.54
C ARG A 215 2.35 11.52 -13.22
N MET A 216 1.37 12.43 -13.16
CA MET A 216 -0.07 12.14 -13.00
C MET A 216 -0.83 12.08 -14.34
N GLY A 217 -0.14 12.25 -15.47
CA GLY A 217 -0.71 12.31 -16.82
C GLY A 217 -0.63 11.00 -17.60
N ASP A 218 -0.96 11.08 -18.89
CA ASP A 218 -0.59 10.02 -19.86
C ASP A 218 0.94 10.02 -20.00
N GLY A 219 1.55 8.84 -20.11
CA GLY A 219 3.00 8.65 -20.05
C GLY A 219 3.59 8.73 -18.64
N GLY A 220 2.77 9.00 -17.62
CA GLY A 220 3.15 9.06 -16.21
C GLY A 220 3.12 7.69 -15.52
N PHE A 221 2.82 7.68 -14.22
CA PHE A 221 2.86 6.48 -13.38
C PHE A 221 2.03 5.32 -13.92
N ARG A 222 0.84 5.59 -14.45
CA ARG A 222 -0.04 4.55 -15.01
C ARG A 222 0.54 3.82 -16.23
N ASP A 223 1.55 4.38 -16.88
CA ASP A 223 2.21 3.79 -18.04
C ASP A 223 3.53 3.08 -17.71
N TYR A 224 4.00 3.14 -16.45
CA TYR A 224 5.25 2.51 -16.01
C TYR A 224 5.37 1.00 -16.29
N PRO A 225 4.29 0.20 -16.39
CA PRO A 225 4.42 -1.19 -16.82
C PRO A 225 5.04 -1.36 -18.22
N ALA A 226 4.99 -0.34 -19.08
CA ALA A 226 5.55 -0.41 -20.43
C ALA A 226 7.05 -0.74 -20.42
N GLY A 227 7.43 -1.80 -21.14
CA GLY A 227 8.83 -2.20 -21.32
C GLY A 227 9.49 -2.85 -20.09
N LYS A 228 8.74 -3.11 -19.00
CA LYS A 228 9.28 -3.75 -17.79
C LYS A 228 8.94 -5.25 -17.77
N SER A 229 9.82 -6.05 -17.17
CA SER A 229 9.58 -7.49 -16.92
C SER A 229 8.74 -7.74 -15.66
N THR A 230 8.65 -6.75 -14.76
CA THR A 230 7.85 -6.77 -13.54
C THR A 230 6.38 -7.05 -13.85
N SER A 231 5.74 -7.88 -13.03
CA SER A 231 4.29 -8.08 -13.07
C SER A 231 3.58 -7.08 -12.17
N PHE A 232 2.56 -6.42 -12.70
CA PHE A 232 1.83 -5.35 -12.01
C PHE A 232 0.42 -5.80 -11.64
N TYR A 233 -0.01 -5.41 -10.46
CA TYR A 233 -1.33 -5.66 -9.92
C TYR A 233 -1.88 -4.41 -9.26
N THR A 234 -3.19 -4.23 -9.28
CA THR A 234 -3.85 -3.17 -8.52
C THR A 234 -5.04 -3.69 -7.75
N ILE A 235 -5.30 -3.05 -6.60
CA ILE A 235 -6.51 -3.21 -5.80
C ILE A 235 -7.02 -1.79 -5.51
N GLY A 236 -8.25 -1.49 -5.91
CA GLY A 236 -8.91 -0.22 -5.63
C GLY A 236 -10.28 -0.42 -5.01
N ALA A 237 -10.91 0.66 -4.58
CA ALA A 237 -12.27 0.68 -4.06
C ALA A 237 -13.22 1.52 -4.91
N ASP A 238 -12.86 1.80 -6.17
CA ASP A 238 -13.60 2.61 -7.14
C ASP A 238 -14.26 3.86 -6.50
N ILE A 239 -15.58 4.05 -6.65
CA ILE A 239 -16.33 5.19 -6.10
C ILE A 239 -16.50 5.13 -4.57
N HIS A 240 -16.05 4.06 -3.91
CA HIS A 240 -16.07 3.92 -2.46
C HIS A 240 -14.78 4.42 -1.81
N ASP A 241 -13.76 4.77 -2.59
CA ASP A 241 -12.51 5.34 -2.07
C ASP A 241 -12.67 6.82 -1.69
N GLU A 242 -12.78 7.11 -0.39
CA GLU A 242 -12.95 8.46 0.15
C GLU A 242 -11.80 9.43 -0.11
N VAL A 243 -10.60 8.94 -0.44
CA VAL A 243 -9.44 9.79 -0.73
C VAL A 243 -9.31 10.06 -2.23
N LEU A 244 -9.44 9.02 -3.05
CA LEU A 244 -9.33 9.13 -4.52
C LEU A 244 -10.59 9.76 -5.14
N CYS A 245 -11.75 9.57 -4.54
CA CYS A 245 -13.03 10.13 -5.01
C CYS A 245 -13.58 11.22 -4.09
N GLY A 246 -12.85 11.63 -3.05
CA GLY A 246 -13.29 12.68 -2.13
C GLY A 246 -13.35 14.07 -2.78
N THR A 247 -14.53 14.53 -3.20
CA THR A 247 -14.70 15.86 -3.83
C THR A 247 -16.13 16.39 -3.69
N ALA A 248 -16.30 17.73 -3.74
CA ALA A 248 -17.59 18.42 -3.60
C ALA A 248 -18.53 18.15 -4.79
N SER A 249 -17.94 17.74 -5.91
CA SER A 249 -18.65 17.31 -7.11
C SER A 249 -18.21 15.89 -7.47
N SER A 250 -19.13 15.02 -7.90
CA SER A 250 -18.76 13.72 -8.45
C SER A 250 -17.79 13.91 -9.63
N VAL A 251 -16.53 13.50 -9.49
CA VAL A 251 -15.53 13.59 -10.56
C VAL A 251 -15.50 12.27 -11.32
N SER A 252 -15.90 12.33 -12.59
CA SER A 252 -15.84 11.19 -13.50
C SER A 252 -14.42 10.60 -13.53
N GLY A 253 -14.32 9.28 -13.39
CA GLY A 253 -13.05 8.55 -13.49
C GLY A 253 -12.20 8.51 -12.22
N CYS A 254 -12.64 9.12 -11.10
CA CYS A 254 -11.88 9.12 -9.85
C CYS A 254 -11.52 7.70 -9.36
N GLY A 255 -12.47 6.75 -9.43
CA GLY A 255 -12.27 5.38 -8.98
C GLY A 255 -11.33 4.56 -9.88
N THR A 256 -10.98 5.08 -11.06
CA THR A 256 -9.94 4.50 -11.89
C THR A 256 -8.54 4.97 -11.52
N SER A 257 -8.34 5.99 -10.68
CA SER A 257 -7.01 6.61 -10.43
C SER A 257 -5.94 5.60 -9.99
N ALA A 258 -6.36 4.50 -9.35
CA ALA A 258 -5.49 3.39 -8.94
C ALA A 258 -5.16 2.37 -10.03
N ARG A 259 -5.58 2.57 -11.28
CA ARG A 259 -5.38 1.61 -12.39
C ARG A 259 -4.22 2.01 -13.30
N PHE A 260 -3.36 1.05 -13.60
CA PHE A 260 -2.42 1.13 -14.72
C PHE A 260 -3.15 1.04 -16.06
N ASP A 261 -2.51 1.59 -17.09
CA ASP A 261 -2.96 1.42 -18.47
C ASP A 261 -2.64 0.02 -18.98
N SER A 262 -3.49 -0.52 -19.86
CA SER A 262 -3.45 -1.93 -20.23
C SER A 262 -2.12 -2.33 -20.88
N ARG A 263 -1.47 -3.36 -20.33
CA ARG A 263 -0.24 -4.00 -20.83
C ARG A 263 -0.25 -5.49 -20.48
N SER A 264 0.53 -6.30 -21.19
CA SER A 264 0.59 -7.77 -20.98
C SER A 264 1.16 -8.20 -19.62
N ASN A 265 1.94 -7.32 -18.98
CA ASN A 265 2.49 -7.51 -17.64
C ASN A 265 1.64 -6.88 -16.53
N VAL A 266 0.54 -6.19 -16.86
CA VAL A 266 -0.52 -5.85 -15.90
C VAL A 266 -1.43 -7.08 -15.78
N LYS A 267 -1.28 -7.82 -14.68
CA LYS A 267 -1.87 -9.15 -14.52
C LYS A 267 -3.28 -9.12 -13.97
N SER A 268 -3.57 -8.22 -13.04
CA SER A 268 -4.90 -8.06 -12.46
C SER A 268 -5.09 -6.64 -11.94
N GLN A 269 -6.29 -6.10 -12.10
CA GLN A 269 -6.68 -4.81 -11.57
C GLN A 269 -8.06 -4.98 -10.96
N LEU A 270 -8.12 -5.07 -9.63
CA LEU A 270 -9.33 -5.46 -8.92
C LEU A 270 -10.02 -4.26 -8.28
N ASP A 271 -11.34 -4.27 -8.34
CA ASP A 271 -12.20 -3.43 -7.53
C ASP A 271 -12.80 -4.26 -6.39
N VAL A 272 -12.55 -3.81 -5.16
CA VAL A 272 -13.08 -4.43 -3.93
C VAL A 272 -14.00 -3.49 -3.16
N GLY A 273 -14.31 -2.32 -3.75
CA GLY A 273 -15.09 -1.28 -3.10
C GLY A 273 -16.54 -1.69 -2.88
N TYR A 274 -17.05 -1.42 -1.68
CA TYR A 274 -18.47 -1.50 -1.38
C TYR A 274 -18.79 -0.67 -0.13
N GLY A 275 -20.09 -0.47 0.11
CA GLY A 275 -20.60 0.34 1.21
C GLY A 275 -20.97 1.74 0.76
N THR A 276 -20.81 2.72 1.63
CA THR A 276 -21.05 4.13 1.35
C THR A 276 -20.12 4.61 0.24
N THR A 277 -20.66 5.34 -0.73
CA THR A 277 -19.88 5.96 -1.80
C THR A 277 -19.20 7.22 -1.29
N ALA A 278 -18.02 7.52 -1.82
CA ALA A 278 -17.35 8.80 -1.62
C ALA A 278 -18.14 9.90 -2.34
N THR A 279 -19.10 10.51 -1.66
CA THR A 279 -19.88 11.65 -2.17
C THR A 279 -19.86 12.79 -1.17
N GLY A 280 -19.46 13.98 -1.62
CA GLY A 280 -19.52 15.23 -0.87
C GLY A 280 -18.28 15.50 -0.02
N LEU A 281 -17.63 16.65 -0.24
CA LEU A 281 -16.66 17.19 0.72
C LEU A 281 -17.39 17.44 2.04
N ASP A 282 -16.78 16.99 3.13
CA ASP A 282 -17.04 17.67 4.39
C ASP A 282 -16.34 19.04 4.32
N TYR A 283 -17.11 20.09 4.60
CA TYR A 283 -16.62 21.47 4.71
C TYR A 283 -16.43 21.82 6.20
N ASP A 284 -16.05 20.85 7.04
CA ASP A 284 -15.74 21.14 8.44
C ASP A 284 -14.38 21.85 8.56
N LEU A 285 -14.42 23.17 8.49
CA LEU A 285 -13.28 24.05 8.72
C LEU A 285 -12.68 23.93 10.14
N ALA A 286 -13.26 23.13 11.05
CA ALA A 286 -12.73 22.90 12.39
C ALA A 286 -11.52 21.95 12.41
N ASP A 287 -11.36 21.05 11.44
CA ASP A 287 -10.29 20.06 11.41
C ASP A 287 -9.16 20.35 10.39
N TRP A 288 -9.32 21.41 9.58
CA TRP A 288 -8.39 21.82 8.52
C TRP A 288 -8.08 20.73 7.48
N SER A 289 -8.93 19.71 7.37
CA SER A 289 -8.82 18.60 6.43
C SER A 289 -9.81 18.80 5.27
N TYR A 290 -9.34 18.62 4.03
CA TYR A 290 -10.18 18.58 2.83
C TYR A 290 -10.63 17.15 2.48
N PHE A 291 -10.53 16.21 3.42
CA PHE A 291 -10.79 14.80 3.17
C PHE A 291 -12.20 14.43 3.61
N ASN A 292 -12.94 13.71 2.74
CA ASN A 292 -14.30 13.28 2.99
C ASN A 292 -14.40 12.40 4.25
N LEU A 293 -15.39 12.65 5.11
CA LEU A 293 -15.77 11.74 6.21
C LEU A 293 -16.62 10.54 5.76
N LEU A 294 -16.97 10.47 4.47
CA LEU A 294 -17.83 9.43 3.90
C LEU A 294 -17.11 8.66 2.80
N GLY A 295 -17.25 7.33 2.85
CA GLY A 295 -16.73 6.38 1.89
C GLY A 295 -16.84 4.96 2.44
N GLY A 296 -16.31 4.00 1.68
CA GLY A 296 -16.45 2.58 1.97
C GLY A 296 -15.80 2.20 3.30
N ASP A 297 -14.82 2.95 3.79
CA ASP A 297 -14.20 2.65 5.09
C ASP A 297 -15.13 2.91 6.29
N SER A 298 -16.30 3.51 6.10
CA SER A 298 -17.31 3.66 7.15
C SER A 298 -18.06 2.34 7.44
N ASP A 299 -18.49 1.62 6.40
CA ASP A 299 -19.44 0.51 6.49
C ASP A 299 -19.14 -0.66 5.51
N GLY A 300 -18.04 -0.59 4.77
CA GLY A 300 -17.63 -1.60 3.80
C GLY A 300 -16.12 -1.59 3.53
N VAL A 301 -15.71 -1.38 2.28
CA VAL A 301 -14.31 -1.26 1.87
C VAL A 301 -14.09 0.01 1.06
N GLY A 302 -13.30 0.94 1.60
CA GLY A 302 -12.85 2.18 0.98
C GLY A 302 -11.32 2.24 0.93
N HIS A 303 -10.74 3.41 1.20
CA HIS A 303 -9.33 3.68 0.89
C HIS A 303 -8.34 2.81 1.67
N TYR A 304 -8.49 2.69 2.98
CA TYR A 304 -7.59 1.92 3.84
C TYR A 304 -7.99 0.45 3.91
N ARG A 305 -9.28 0.12 3.94
CA ARG A 305 -9.71 -1.28 3.97
C ARG A 305 -9.42 -2.02 2.67
N ALA A 306 -9.26 -1.32 1.54
CA ALA A 306 -8.74 -1.92 0.31
C ALA A 306 -7.34 -2.54 0.49
N LYS A 307 -6.55 -2.06 1.48
CA LYS A 307 -5.30 -2.70 1.93
C LYS A 307 -5.56 -3.70 3.05
N ASN A 308 -6.22 -3.27 4.13
CA ASN A 308 -6.31 -4.05 5.37
C ASN A 308 -7.08 -5.37 5.18
N ASN A 309 -8.17 -5.33 4.43
CA ASN A 309 -9.08 -6.48 4.31
C ASN A 309 -8.72 -7.41 3.16
N THR A 310 -7.67 -7.11 2.37
CA THR A 310 -7.38 -7.82 1.11
C THR A 310 -6.11 -8.66 1.17
N GLY A 311 -5.63 -9.03 2.37
CA GLY A 311 -4.43 -9.86 2.53
C GLY A 311 -4.47 -11.15 1.69
N LYS A 312 -5.65 -11.77 1.55
CA LYS A 312 -5.84 -12.94 0.67
C LYS A 312 -5.56 -12.65 -0.80
N LEU A 313 -6.01 -11.50 -1.31
CA LEU A 313 -5.75 -11.07 -2.70
C LEU A 313 -4.27 -10.81 -2.91
N GLN A 314 -3.63 -10.12 -1.96
CA GLN A 314 -2.18 -9.83 -2.01
C GLN A 314 -1.38 -11.14 -2.07
N ILE A 315 -1.71 -12.13 -1.24
CA ILE A 315 -1.07 -13.45 -1.28
C ILE A 315 -1.28 -14.13 -2.63
N ASN A 316 -2.50 -14.16 -3.15
CA ASN A 316 -2.78 -14.77 -4.45
C ASN A 316 -1.94 -14.11 -5.56
N MET A 317 -1.86 -12.78 -5.56
CA MET A 317 -1.07 -11.98 -6.50
C MET A 317 0.44 -12.22 -6.38
N LEU A 318 0.97 -12.61 -5.21
CA LEU A 318 2.41 -12.87 -5.01
C LEU A 318 2.82 -14.34 -5.11
N THR A 319 1.89 -15.28 -4.88
CA THR A 319 2.21 -16.71 -4.78
C THR A 319 1.70 -17.55 -5.94
N THR A 320 0.80 -17.01 -6.77
CA THR A 320 0.20 -17.76 -7.89
C THR A 320 0.53 -17.13 -9.25
N SER A 321 -0.03 -17.68 -10.33
CA SER A 321 -0.04 -17.10 -11.68
C SER A 321 -1.39 -16.47 -12.05
N CYS A 322 -2.20 -16.08 -11.05
CA CYS A 322 -3.54 -15.53 -11.27
C CYS A 322 -3.53 -14.29 -12.18
N THR A 323 -4.59 -14.13 -12.97
CA THR A 323 -4.85 -12.95 -13.80
C THR A 323 -6.31 -12.53 -13.69
N GLY A 324 -6.58 -11.24 -13.89
CA GLY A 324 -7.92 -10.64 -13.74
C GLY A 324 -8.59 -11.05 -12.42
N THR A 325 -9.89 -11.32 -12.47
CA THR A 325 -10.69 -11.80 -11.32
C THR A 325 -10.29 -13.20 -10.84
N GLY A 326 -9.42 -13.93 -11.56
CA GLY A 326 -8.83 -15.18 -11.05
C GLY A 326 -8.01 -14.96 -9.77
N CYS A 327 -7.52 -13.73 -9.54
CA CYS A 327 -6.85 -13.37 -8.29
C CYS A 327 -7.80 -13.25 -7.08
N CYS A 328 -9.13 -13.23 -7.30
CA CYS A 328 -10.14 -13.21 -6.24
C CYS A 328 -10.34 -14.55 -5.52
N SER A 329 -9.66 -15.62 -5.95
CA SER A 329 -9.89 -16.97 -5.43
C SER A 329 -9.74 -17.07 -3.90
N GLY A 330 -10.82 -17.49 -3.24
CA GLY A 330 -10.87 -17.65 -1.79
C GLY A 330 -10.94 -16.34 -0.99
N TYR A 331 -11.11 -15.20 -1.64
CA TYR A 331 -11.49 -13.95 -0.98
C TYR A 331 -13.01 -13.91 -0.79
N GLY A 332 -13.47 -13.53 0.40
CA GLY A 332 -14.86 -13.72 0.85
C GLY A 332 -15.81 -12.56 0.57
N ASP A 333 -15.31 -11.45 0.05
CA ASP A 333 -16.06 -10.21 -0.15
C ASP A 333 -16.10 -9.79 -1.65
N VAL A 334 -16.63 -8.58 -1.92
CA VAL A 334 -16.69 -7.99 -3.25
C VAL A 334 -15.33 -7.98 -3.92
N CYS A 335 -15.25 -8.53 -5.13
CA CYS A 335 -14.04 -8.60 -5.91
C CYS A 335 -14.37 -8.68 -7.41
N GLY A 336 -14.13 -7.59 -8.11
CA GLY A 336 -14.43 -7.39 -9.52
C GLY A 336 -13.25 -6.80 -10.29
N ASN A 337 -13.48 -6.47 -11.56
CA ASN A 337 -12.56 -5.69 -12.39
C ASN A 337 -13.01 -4.24 -12.49
#